data_AF-A0A7V7T2P8-F1
#
_entry.id   AF-A0A7V7T2P8-F1
#
_cell.length_a   1.000
_cell.length_b   1.000
_cell.length_c   1.000
_cell.angle_alpha   90.00
_cell.angle_beta   90.00
_cell.angle_gamma   90.00
#
_symmetry.space_group_name_H-M   'P 1'
#
loop_
_entity.id
_entity.type
_entity.pdbx_description
1 polymer ?
#
loop_
_entity_poly.entity_id
_entity_poly.type
_entity_poly.pdbx_seq_one_letter_code
_entity_poly.pdbx_strand_id
1 'polypeptide(L)'
;MEPYFKNGGIRPANYAYLWDRVAVNSGQLQRYGTQPFWECKNGQLALQPIEDLEKANQLREEIGMNSVETGLAEMSLSICNISD
;
A
#
# COMPACT_ATOMS: atom_id res chain seq x y z
N MET A 1 -15.77 -5.98 -4.00
CA MET A 1 -14.70 -6.82 -3.42
C MET A 1 -14.84 -6.96 -1.90
N GLU A 2 -15.24 -5.91 -1.18
CA GLU A 2 -15.62 -5.95 0.25
C GLU A 2 -16.47 -7.17 0.71
N PRO A 3 -17.44 -7.67 -0.09
CA PRO A 3 -18.21 -8.86 0.31
C PRO A 3 -17.39 -10.16 0.41
N TYR A 4 -16.35 -10.33 -0.41
CA TYR A 4 -15.50 -11.54 -0.40
C TYR A 4 -14.45 -11.50 0.71
N PHE A 5 -14.05 -10.30 1.12
CA PHE A 5 -13.18 -10.08 2.28
C PHE A 5 -13.80 -10.67 3.56
N LYS A 6 -15.11 -10.51 3.75
CA LYS A 6 -15.83 -11.01 4.93
C LYS A 6 -15.97 -12.53 4.99
N ASN A 7 -15.82 -13.23 3.86
CA ASN A 7 -16.03 -14.68 3.78
C ASN A 7 -14.75 -15.52 3.95
N GLY A 8 -13.62 -14.92 4.37
CA GLY A 8 -12.39 -15.63 4.71
C GLY A 8 -11.59 -16.21 3.53
N GLY A 9 -12.06 -16.02 2.29
CA GLY A 9 -11.39 -16.53 1.09
C GLY A 9 -10.20 -15.70 0.60
N ILE A 10 -9.91 -14.56 1.24
CA ILE A 10 -8.87 -13.62 0.80
C ILE A 10 -8.09 -13.14 2.02
N ARG A 11 -6.75 -13.17 1.95
CA ARG A 11 -5.90 -12.55 2.96
C ARG A 11 -6.15 -11.04 2.99
N PRO A 12 -6.48 -10.43 4.14
CA PRO A 12 -6.76 -9.01 4.24
C PRO A 12 -5.78 -8.07 3.55
N ALA A 13 -4.48 -8.33 3.69
CA ALA A 13 -3.44 -7.56 3.01
C ALA A 13 -3.57 -7.60 1.47
N ASN A 14 -3.92 -8.75 0.89
CA ASN A 14 -4.10 -8.86 -0.57
C ASN A 14 -5.26 -7.98 -1.06
N TYR A 15 -6.32 -7.84 -0.25
CA TYR A 15 -7.41 -6.93 -0.55
C TYR A 15 -6.94 -5.47 -0.54
N ALA A 16 -6.17 -5.05 0.47
CA ALA A 16 -5.62 -3.70 0.55
C ALA A 16 -4.74 -3.35 -0.67
N TYR A 17 -3.83 -4.25 -1.06
CA TYR A 17 -2.99 -4.08 -2.24
C TYR A 17 -3.82 -3.96 -3.54
N LEU A 18 -4.82 -4.83 -3.71
CA LEU A 18 -5.64 -4.82 -4.92
C LEU A 18 -6.55 -3.59 -4.99
N TRP A 19 -7.11 -3.17 -3.85
CA TRP A 19 -7.95 -1.98 -3.75
C TRP A 19 -7.18 -0.74 -4.20
N ASP A 20 -6.03 -0.49 -3.59
CA ASP A 20 -5.22 0.69 -3.92
C ASP A 20 -4.68 0.64 -5.35
N ARG A 21 -4.32 -0.54 -5.87
CA ARG A 21 -3.91 -0.71 -7.27
C ARG A 21 -5.03 -0.27 -8.23
N VAL A 22 -6.27 -0.67 -7.95
CA VAL A 22 -7.43 -0.26 -8.76
C VAL A 22 -7.68 1.24 -8.64
N ALA A 23 -7.62 1.79 -7.42
CA ALA A 23 -7.82 3.22 -7.17
C ALA A 23 -6.79 4.07 -7.93
N VAL A 24 -5.50 3.80 -7.74
CA VAL A 24 -4.39 4.49 -8.41
C VAL A 24 -4.51 4.44 -9.93
N ASN A 25 -4.75 3.24 -10.49
CA ASN A 25 -4.89 3.08 -11.95
C ASN A 25 -6.15 3.73 -12.52
N SER A 26 -7.11 4.09 -11.66
CA SER A 26 -8.33 4.82 -12.02
C SER A 26 -8.22 6.33 -11.73
N GLY A 27 -7.04 6.83 -11.36
CA GLY A 27 -6.82 8.24 -11.01
C GLY A 27 -7.42 8.66 -9.67
N GLN A 28 -7.72 7.70 -8.79
CA GLN A 28 -8.25 7.94 -7.45
C GLN A 28 -7.15 7.86 -6.39
N LEU A 29 -7.40 8.47 -5.24
CA LEU A 29 -6.55 8.35 -4.07
C LEU A 29 -6.60 6.93 -3.51
N GLN A 30 -5.48 6.43 -3.01
CA GLN A 30 -5.42 5.12 -2.37
C GLN A 30 -5.87 5.18 -0.90
N ARG A 31 -6.37 4.05 -0.38
CA ARG A 31 -6.93 3.95 0.97
C ARG A 31 -5.94 3.36 1.98
N TYR A 32 -5.14 2.38 1.57
CA TYR A 32 -4.23 1.65 2.45
C TYR A 32 -2.76 2.01 2.25
N GLY A 33 -2.42 2.91 1.33
CA GLY A 33 -1.04 3.37 1.12
C GLY A 33 -0.10 2.27 0.63
N THR A 34 -0.56 1.38 -0.26
CA THR A 34 0.24 0.24 -0.75
C THR A 34 0.92 0.45 -2.10
N GLN A 35 0.60 1.53 -2.83
CA GLN A 35 1.12 1.81 -4.17
C GLN A 35 2.08 3.01 -4.15
N PRO A 36 3.39 2.79 -4.29
CA PRO A 36 4.35 3.85 -4.58
C PRO A 36 4.29 4.27 -6.05
N PHE A 37 5.05 5.31 -6.42
CA PHE A 37 5.29 5.69 -7.81
C PHE A 37 6.14 4.68 -8.59
N TRP A 38 6.70 3.66 -7.93
CA TRP A 38 7.62 2.67 -8.50
C TRP A 38 8.88 3.28 -9.15
N GLU A 39 9.21 4.52 -8.80
CA GLU A 39 10.43 5.22 -9.18
C GLU A 39 11.29 5.42 -7.93
N CYS A 40 12.54 4.97 -8.00
CA CYS A 40 13.51 5.19 -6.94
C CYS A 40 14.13 6.58 -7.07
N LYS A 41 14.07 7.36 -5.99
CA LYS A 41 14.77 8.65 -5.85
C LYS A 41 15.62 8.60 -4.60
N ASN A 42 16.94 8.72 -4.75
CA ASN A 42 17.90 8.61 -3.65
C ASN A 42 17.71 7.31 -2.82
N GLY A 43 17.47 6.18 -3.50
CA GLY A 43 17.25 4.88 -2.85
C GLY A 43 15.89 4.73 -2.15
N GLN A 44 14.96 5.69 -2.33
CA GLN A 44 13.66 5.68 -1.68
C GLN A 44 12.52 5.73 -2.70
N LEU A 45 11.44 5.02 -2.40
CA LEU A 45 10.17 5.13 -3.11
C LEU A 45 9.32 6.25 -2.50
N ALA A 46 8.66 7.01 -3.37
CA ALA A 46 7.63 7.96 -2.95
C ALA A 46 6.23 7.32 -3.07
N LEU A 47 5.37 7.57 -2.08
CA LEU A 47 3.99 7.09 -2.09
C LEU A 47 3.14 7.89 -3.09
N GLN A 48 2.23 7.23 -3.81
CA GLN A 48 1.19 7.94 -4.56
C GLN A 48 0.17 8.62 -3.64
N PRO A 49 -0.59 9.63 -4.11
CA PRO A 49 -1.56 10.34 -3.29
C PRO A 49 -2.52 9.41 -2.52
N ILE A 50 -2.70 9.68 -1.23
CA ILE A 50 -3.46 8.88 -0.28
C ILE A 50 -4.64 9.69 0.26
N GLU A 51 -5.76 9.02 0.56
CA GLU A 51 -6.96 9.65 1.12
C GLU A 51 -6.65 10.35 2.46
N ASP A 52 -6.10 9.58 3.41
CA ASP A 52 -5.78 10.02 4.76
C ASP A 52 -4.74 9.03 5.33
N LEU A 53 -3.58 9.53 5.72
CA LEU A 53 -2.46 8.71 6.20
C LEU A 53 -2.74 8.07 7.56
N GLU A 54 -3.38 8.82 8.48
CA GLU A 54 -3.67 8.32 9.83
C GLU A 54 -4.72 7.21 9.76
N LYS A 55 -5.79 7.45 8.99
CA LYS A 55 -6.83 6.45 8.74
C LYS A 55 -6.29 5.21 8.03
N ALA A 56 -5.37 5.38 7.07
CA ALA A 56 -4.73 4.26 6.41
C ALA A 56 -3.95 3.38 7.40
N ASN A 57 -3.21 4.01 8.32
CA ASN A 57 -2.48 3.28 9.36
C ASN A 57 -3.41 2.54 10.33
N GLN A 58 -4.54 3.13 10.72
CA GLN A 58 -5.58 2.45 11.52
C GLN A 58 -6.13 1.22 10.78
N LEU A 59 -6.50 1.38 9.50
CA LEU A 59 -7.03 0.28 8.69
C LEU A 59 -6.00 -0.84 8.48
N ARG A 60 -4.71 -0.50 8.39
CA ARG A 60 -3.60 -1.45 8.26
C ARG A 60 -3.39 -2.24 9.54
N GLU A 61 -3.47 -1.59 10.69
CA GLU A 61 -3.40 -2.26 12.00
C GLU A 61 -4.52 -3.29 12.16
N GLU A 62 -5.76 -2.93 11.82
CA GLU A 62 -6.94 -3.82 11.88
C GLU A 62 -6.76 -5.12 11.06
N ILE A 63 -5.94 -5.07 10.01
CA ILE A 63 -5.68 -6.19 9.11
C ILE A 63 -4.29 -6.82 9.28
N GLY A 64 -3.55 -6.43 10.32
CA GLY A 64 -2.24 -6.99 10.66
C GLY A 64 -1.10 -6.58 9.73
N MET A 65 -1.17 -5.37 9.14
CA MET A 65 -0.10 -4.77 8.35
C MET A 65 0.68 -3.72 9.16
N ASN A 66 1.98 -3.60 8.88
CA ASN A 66 2.82 -2.50 9.36
C ASN A 66 2.27 -1.15 8.88
N SER A 67 2.68 -0.01 9.47
CA SER A 67 2.30 1.32 8.97
C SER A 67 2.72 1.55 7.51
N VAL A 68 2.15 2.56 6.86
CA VAL A 68 2.47 2.98 5.49
C VAL A 68 3.95 3.32 5.38
N GLU A 69 4.50 4.06 6.35
CA GLU A 69 5.90 4.49 6.38
C GLU A 69 6.85 3.30 6.46
N THR A 70 6.58 2.36 7.38
CA THR A 70 7.39 1.14 7.53
C THR A 70 7.32 0.29 6.27
N GLY A 71 6.12 0.08 5.72
CA GLY A 71 5.95 -0.67 4.48
C GLY A 71 6.66 -0.01 3.28
N LEU A 72 6.62 1.32 3.18
CA LEU A 72 7.31 2.06 2.12
C LEU A 72 8.83 2.00 2.27
N ALA A 73 9.34 2.03 3.50
CA ALA A 73 10.76 1.83 3.79
C ALA A 73 11.22 0.41 3.43
N GLU A 74 10.47 -0.61 3.82
CA GLU A 74 10.74 -2.02 3.46
C GLU A 74 10.73 -2.23 1.93
N MET A 75 9.74 -1.65 1.24
CA MET A 75 9.68 -1.68 -0.23
C MET A 75 10.88 -0.96 -0.86
N SER A 76 11.28 0.19 -0.33
CA SER A 76 12.43 0.94 -0.82
C SER A 76 13.72 0.12 -0.71
N LEU A 77 13.93 -0.53 0.44
CA LEU A 77 15.09 -1.40 0.66
C LEU A 77 15.11 -2.59 -0.31
N SER A 78 13.96 -3.16 -0.63
CA SER A 78 13.84 -4.32 -1.51
C SER A 78 13.99 -3.95 -2.99
N ILE A 79 13.41 -2.83 -3.42
CA ILE A 79 13.30 -2.45 -4.83
C ILE A 79 14.47 -1.58 -5.27
N CYS A 80 14.84 -0.59 -4.47
CA CYS A 80 15.83 0.42 -4.87
C CYS A 80 17.28 -0.02 -4.65
N ASN A 81 17.54 -0.95 -3.72
CA ASN A 81 18.91 -1.44 -3.46
C ASN A 81 19.36 -2.58 -4.40
N ILE A 82 18.50 -3.05 -5.31
CA ILE A 82 18.85 -4.07 -6.31
C ILE A 82 19.23 -3.42 -7.66
N SER A 83 19.21 -2.08 -7.74
CA SER A 83 19.36 -1.31 -8.99
C SER A 83 20.71 -0.60 -9.12
N ASP A 84 21.82 -1.26 -8.76
CA ASP A 84 23.20 -0.85 -9.10
C ASP A 84 23.85 -1.90 -10.03
#